data_AF-A0A971UFE2-F1
#
_entry.id   AF-A0A971UFE2-F1
#
_cell.length_a   1.000
_cell.length_b   1.000
_cell.length_c   1.000
_cell.angle_alpha   90.00
_cell.angle_beta   90.00
_cell.angle_gamma   90.00
#
_symmetry.space_group_name_H-M   'P 1'
#
loop_
_entity.id
_entity.type
_entity.pdbx_description
1 polymer ?
#
loop_
_entity_poly.entity_id
_entity_poly.type
_entity_poly.pdbx_seq_one_letter_code
_entity_poly.pdbx_strand_id
1 'polypeptide(L)' 'MNTADWPEFTLLPGIGETLARRIVDHRARHGPFRSIDQLAEVKGIGPKTIRRIRPYLRGAGAMGENDGR' A
#
# COMPACT_ATOMS: atom_id res chain seq x y z
N MET A 1 -3.95 -3.76 0.73
CA MET A 1 -2.84 -3.16 1.52
C MET A 1 -2.53 -3.92 2.81
N ASN A 2 -3.51 -4.28 3.63
CA ASN A 2 -3.24 -4.94 4.92
C ASN A 2 -2.91 -6.44 4.81
N THR A 3 -3.20 -7.06 3.68
CA THR A 3 -2.93 -8.47 3.39
C THR A 3 -1.77 -8.68 2.43
N ALA A 4 -1.27 -7.61 1.80
CA ALA A 4 -0.27 -7.72 0.75
C ALA A 4 1.13 -7.93 1.33
N ASP A 5 1.95 -8.75 0.66
CA ASP A 5 3.36 -8.95 0.98
C ASP A 5 4.25 -7.94 0.24
N TRP A 6 5.52 -7.84 0.67
CA TRP A 6 6.45 -6.88 0.09
C TRP A 6 6.61 -6.99 -1.44
N PRO A 7 6.66 -8.17 -2.10
CA PRO A 7 6.82 -8.21 -3.55
C PRO A 7 5.58 -7.64 -4.27
N GLU A 8 4.38 -7.76 -3.71
CA GLU A 8 3.18 -7.17 -4.30
C GLU A 8 3.23 -5.64 -4.26
N PHE A 9 3.77 -5.06 -3.18
CA PHE A 9 3.98 -3.62 -3.10
C PHE A 9 4.98 -3.13 -4.15
N THR A 10 5.95 -3.95 -4.59
CA THR A 10 6.89 -3.56 -5.65
C THR A 10 6.27 -3.44 -7.04
N LEU A 11 5.07 -4.00 -7.25
CA LEU A 11 4.30 -3.82 -8.48
C LEU A 11 3.72 -2.41 -8.59
N LEU A 12 3.71 -1.64 -7.48
CA LEU A 12 3.16 -0.31 -7.46
C LEU A 12 4.15 0.72 -8.03
N PRO A 13 3.68 1.66 -8.87
CA PRO A 13 4.55 2.65 -9.48
C PRO A 13 5.21 3.55 -8.43
N GLY A 14 6.54 3.43 -8.32
CA GLY A 14 7.35 4.19 -7.36
C GLY A 14 7.62 3.53 -6.03
N ILE A 15 7.23 2.27 -5.86
CA ILE A 15 7.55 1.48 -4.70
C ILE A 15 8.58 0.45 -5.13
N GLY A 16 9.84 0.65 -4.74
CA GLY A 16 10.88 -0.38 -4.89
C GLY A 16 10.91 -1.32 -3.70
N GLU A 17 11.74 -2.37 -3.77
CA GLU A 17 11.92 -3.38 -2.71
C GLU A 17 12.12 -2.76 -1.32
N THR A 18 12.98 -1.74 -1.21
CA THR A 18 13.25 -1.05 0.07
C THR A 18 12.01 -0.40 0.66
N LEU A 19 11.19 0.26 -0.16
CA LEU A 19 9.96 0.90 0.32
C LEU A 19 8.90 -0.16 0.65
N ALA A 20 8.75 -1.17 -0.20
CA ALA A 20 7.84 -2.28 0.03
C ALA A 20 8.09 -3.01 1.35
N ARG A 21 9.35 -3.37 1.64
CA ARG A 21 9.72 -3.99 2.91
C ARG A 21 9.40 -3.08 4.10
N ARG A 22 9.65 -1.77 3.99
CA ARG A 22 9.30 -0.80 5.03
C ARG A 22 7.79 -0.71 5.28
N ILE A 23 6.95 -0.87 4.26
CA ILE A 23 5.49 -0.87 4.43
C ILE A 23 5.06 -2.08 5.28
N VAL A 24 5.55 -3.27 4.95
CA VAL A 24 5.23 -4.51 5.69
C VAL A 24 5.76 -4.45 7.12
N ASP A 25 6.99 -3.98 7.29
CA ASP A 25 7.65 -3.81 8.59
C ASP A 25 6.96 -2.74 9.46
N HIS A 26 6.52 -1.63 8.86
CA HIS A 26 5.71 -0.63 9.56
C HIS A 26 4.37 -1.22 10.02
N ARG A 27 3.69 -1.99 9.16
CA ARG A 27 2.46 -2.71 9.49
C ARG A 27 2.67 -3.70 10.65
N ALA A 28 3.80 -4.41 10.65
CA ALA A 28 4.12 -5.36 11.70
C ALA A 28 4.36 -4.68 13.06
N ARG A 29 4.97 -3.48 13.07
CA ARG A 29 5.27 -2.75 14.31
C ARG A 29 4.14 -1.89 14.84
N HIS A 30 3.37 -1.24 13.96
CA HIS A 30 2.34 -0.26 14.33
C HIS A 30 0.92 -0.81 14.20
N GLY A 31 0.78 -2.00 13.62
CA GLY A 31 -0.50 -2.62 13.30
C GLY A 31 -0.99 -2.28 11.88
N PRO A 32 -2.22 -2.70 11.55
CA PRO A 32 -2.78 -2.52 10.21
C PRO A 32 -2.99 -1.03 9.87
N PHE A 33 -2.76 -0.68 8.61
CA PHE A 33 -3.07 0.64 8.09
C PHE A 33 -4.60 0.83 8.09
N ARG A 34 -5.07 1.90 8.73
CA ARG A 34 -6.48 2.32 8.75
C ARG A 34 -6.85 3.11 7.51
N SER A 35 -5.89 3.85 6.96
CA SER A 35 -6.06 4.71 5.80
C SER A 35 -4.84 4.65 4.89
N ILE A 36 -5.04 4.89 3.59
CA ILE A 36 -3.95 4.98 2.61
C ILE A 36 -2.95 6.09 2.98
N ASP A 37 -3.43 7.17 3.61
CA ASP A 37 -2.59 8.28 4.09
C ASP A 37 -1.55 7.87 5.14
N GLN A 38 -1.81 6.80 5.91
CA GLN A 38 -0.83 6.29 6.88
C GLN A 38 0.42 5.71 6.23
N LEU A 39 0.38 5.43 4.92
CA LEU A 39 1.60 5.10 4.19
C LEU A 39 2.59 6.27 4.19
N ALA A 40 2.16 7.52 4.42
CA ALA A 40 3.04 8.68 4.59
C ALA A 40 3.92 8.58 5.84
N GLU A 41 3.50 7.80 6.85
CA GLU A 41 4.28 7.56 8.08
C GLU A 41 5.50 6.66 7.80
N VAL A 42 5.51 5.95 6.66
CA VAL A 42 6.62 5.12 6.22
C VAL A 42 7.72 6.01 5.61
N LYS A 43 8.90 6.03 6.25
CA LYS A 43 10.06 6.81 5.79
C LYS A 43 10.38 6.52 4.31
N GLY A 44 10.29 7.55 3.48
CA GLY A 44 10.56 7.49 2.04
C GLY A 44 9.30 7.39 1.17
N ILE A 45 8.11 7.28 1.77
CA ILE A 45 6.84 7.41 1.07
C ILE A 45 6.31 8.83 1.27
N GLY A 46 6.36 9.62 0.21
CA GLY A 46 5.81 10.98 0.20
C GLY A 46 4.40 11.05 -0.39
N PRO A 47 3.73 12.21 -0.27
CA PRO A 47 2.38 12.41 -0.80
C PRO A 47 2.28 12.20 -2.32
N LYS A 48 3.38 12.45 -3.06
CA LYS A 48 3.45 12.15 -4.51
C LYS A 48 3.32 10.66 -4.79
N THR A 49 4.05 9.83 -4.04
CA THR A 49 4.00 8.37 -4.17
C THR A 49 2.63 7.86 -3.79
N ILE A 50 2.08 8.33 -2.67
CA ILE A 50 0.73 7.98 -2.20
C ILE A 50 -0.30 8.28 -3.28
N ARG A 51 -0.30 9.50 -3.84
CA ARG A 51 -1.26 9.89 -4.89
C ARG A 51 -1.18 8.98 -6.12
N ARG A 52 0.01 8.47 -6.45
CA ARG A 52 0.22 7.58 -7.59
C ARG A 52 -0.22 6.14 -7.30
N ILE A 53 -0.04 5.66 -6.08
CA ILE A 53 -0.39 4.27 -5.71
C ILE A 53 -1.82 4.13 -5.17
N ARG A 54 -2.43 5.23 -4.69
CA ARG A 54 -3.80 5.28 -4.16
C ARG A 54 -4.85 4.56 -5.01
N PRO A 55 -4.89 4.71 -6.35
CA PRO A 55 -5.90 4.00 -7.17
C PRO A 55 -5.67 2.47 -7.23
N TYR A 56 -4.47 1.99 -6.96
CA TYR A 56 -4.12 0.56 -6.97
C TYR A 56 -4.29 -0.09 -5.59
N LEU A 57 -4.43 0.72 -4.53
CA LEU A 57 -4.60 0.23 -3.18
C LEU A 57 -6.08 0.14 -2.83
N ARG A 58 -6.55 -1.08 -2.60
CA ARG A 58 -7.87 -1.29 -2.00
C ARG A 58 -7.81 -0.94 -0.50
N GLY A 59 -8.48 0.15 -0.12
CA GLY A 59 -8.90 0.36 1.27
C GLY A 59 -9.92 -0.70 1.66
N ALA A 60 -10.05 -1.02 2.94
CA ALA A 60 -10.91 -2.11 3.44
C ALA A 60 -12.44 -1.90 3.21
N GLY A 61 -12.85 -1.06 2.27
CA GLY A 61 -14.24 -0.85 1.87
C GLY A 61 -14.31 -0.49 0.38
N ALA A 62 -14.59 -1.50 -0.45
CA ALA A 62 -15.35 -1.40 -1.70
C ALA A 62 -15.23 -2.76 -2.40
N MET A 63 -16.24 -3.62 -2.26
CA MET A 63 -16.62 -4.54 -3.32
C MET A 63 -16.81 -3.75 -4.61
N GLY A 64 -16.15 -4.22 -5.65
CA GLY A 64 -16.30 -3.79 -7.03
C GLY A 64 -16.13 -5.04 -7.84
N GLU A 65 -17.22 -5.80 -7.88
CA GLU A 65 -17.52 -6.88 -8.82
C GLU A 65 -16.98 -6.60 -10.23
N ASN A 66 -16.37 -7.59 -10.86
CA ASN A 66 -16.31 -7.78 -12.31
C ASN A 66 -15.72 -9.18 -12.61
N ASP A 67 -16.49 -10.21 -12.25
CA ASP A 67 -16.45 -11.50 -12.94
C ASP A 67 -17.04 -11.30 -14.33
N GLY A 68 -16.19 -10.87 -15.26
CA GLY A 68 -16.57 -10.47 -16.61
C GLY A 68 -15.70 -11.11 -17.69
N ARG A 69 -15.60 -12.44 -17.70
CA ARG A 69 -15.70 -13.34 -18.88
C ARG A 69 -15.25 -14.76 -18.55
#